data_AF-A0A3A6NMJ1-F1
#
_entry.id   AF-A0A3A6NMJ1-F1
#
_cell.length_a   1.000
_cell.length_b   1.000
_cell.length_c   1.000
_cell.angle_alpha   90.00
_cell.angle_beta   90.00
_cell.angle_gamma   90.00
#
_symmetry.space_group_name_H-M   'P 1'
#
loop_
_entity.id
_entity.type
_entity.pdbx_description
1 polymer ?
#
loop_
_entity_poly.entity_id
_entity_poly.type
_entity_poly.pdbx_seq_one_letter_code
_entity_poly.pdbx_strand_id
1 'polypeptide(L)'
;MKVNGFITAKKGFILVEVMVVVTLLALVFGAIFSLYFFGVNSFVRGTVRTDIQQNVRVAASYIIQEIRFANSLKVLNEGVEGSPGNEIEYTKPGDPSNRKYKIKRNIKNEVVLLTITGSLTSSNIIAYGMSELSFERGLEHTLEFALTGTEGGQDFRVQGAIRPRNL
;
A
#
# COMPACT_ATOMS: atom_id res chain seq x y z
N MET A 1 33.70 -15.18 -83.81
CA MET A 1 32.86 -16.36 -83.51
C MET A 1 32.31 -16.19 -82.10
N LYS A 2 30.98 -16.30 -81.93
CA LYS A 2 30.18 -16.24 -80.68
C LYS A 2 30.76 -17.19 -79.60
N VAL A 3 30.56 -17.01 -78.29
CA VAL A 3 29.26 -17.09 -77.58
C VAL A 3 29.25 -16.27 -76.27
N ASN A 4 28.20 -15.46 -76.10
CA ASN A 4 27.77 -14.84 -74.85
C ASN A 4 27.18 -15.88 -73.90
N GLY A 5 27.59 -15.89 -72.64
CA GLY A 5 26.98 -16.70 -71.58
C GLY A 5 26.50 -15.84 -70.42
N PHE A 6 25.38 -15.13 -70.60
CA PHE A 6 24.59 -14.56 -69.51
C PHE A 6 23.96 -15.71 -68.72
N ILE A 7 24.40 -15.96 -67.47
CA ILE A 7 23.54 -16.60 -66.47
C ILE A 7 23.51 -15.70 -65.23
N THR A 8 22.69 -14.66 -65.30
CA THR A 8 22.23 -13.92 -64.12
C THR A 8 21.08 -14.73 -63.51
N ALA A 9 21.39 -15.53 -62.49
CA ALA A 9 20.38 -16.29 -61.77
C ALA A 9 19.47 -15.32 -60.98
N LYS A 10 18.29 -15.03 -61.51
CA LYS A 10 17.21 -14.39 -60.74
C LYS A 10 16.68 -15.42 -59.73
N LYS A 11 17.22 -15.41 -58.51
CA LYS A 11 16.70 -16.21 -57.39
C LYS A 11 15.39 -15.57 -56.91
N GLY A 12 14.25 -16.10 -57.33
CA GLY A 12 12.96 -15.81 -56.72
C GLY A 12 12.89 -16.44 -55.32
N PHE A 13 12.33 -15.70 -54.36
CA PHE A 13 12.15 -16.18 -52.99
C PHE A 13 11.25 -17.42 -52.99
N ILE A 14 11.70 -18.52 -52.40
CA ILE A 14 10.96 -19.79 -52.39
C ILE A 14 9.90 -19.69 -51.28
N LEU A 15 8.65 -20.08 -51.55
CA LEU A 15 7.53 -19.99 -50.58
C LEU A 15 7.87 -20.61 -49.21
N VAL A 16 8.62 -21.72 -49.23
CA VAL A 16 9.07 -22.43 -48.03
C VAL A 16 10.04 -21.57 -47.19
N GLU A 17 10.91 -20.79 -47.83
CA GLU A 17 11.83 -19.89 -47.14
C GLU A 17 11.07 -18.79 -46.39
N VAL A 18 10.03 -18.22 -47.02
CA VAL A 18 9.15 -17.24 -46.35
C VAL A 18 8.45 -17.86 -45.15
N MET A 19 7.90 -19.07 -45.32
CA MET A 19 7.18 -19.75 -44.24
C MET A 19 8.08 -19.99 -43.03
N VAL A 20 9.31 -20.49 -43.25
CA VAL A 20 10.27 -20.73 -42.17
C VAL A 20 10.65 -19.42 -41.47
N VAL A 21 10.92 -18.35 -42.21
CA VAL A 21 11.26 -17.04 -41.63
C VAL A 21 10.10 -16.48 -40.80
N VAL A 22 8.87 -16.55 -41.30
CA VAL A 22 7.68 -16.07 -40.58
C VAL A 22 7.44 -16.90 -39.31
N THR A 23 7.60 -18.22 -39.36
CA THR A 23 7.47 -19.08 -38.17
C THR A 23 8.51 -18.75 -37.11
N LEU A 24 9.77 -18.55 -37.51
CA LEU A 24 10.83 -18.17 -36.59
C LEU A 24 10.60 -16.79 -35.98
N LEU A 25 10.16 -15.81 -36.79
CA LEU A 25 9.79 -14.49 -36.29
C LEU A 25 8.64 -14.55 -35.29
N ALA A 26 7.59 -15.33 -35.57
CA ALA A 26 6.47 -15.51 -34.65
C ALA A 26 6.91 -16.10 -33.31
N LEU A 27 7.83 -17.07 -33.33
CA LEU A 27 8.40 -17.66 -32.11
C LEU A 27 9.19 -16.62 -31.31
N VAL A 28 10.06 -15.87 -31.97
CA VAL A 28 10.86 -14.82 -31.33
C VAL A 28 9.97 -13.74 -30.72
N PHE A 29 8.99 -13.24 -31.47
CA PHE A 29 8.05 -12.26 -30.94
C PHE A 29 7.20 -12.82 -29.81
N GLY A 30 6.75 -14.07 -29.91
CA GLY A 30 6.01 -14.74 -28.84
C GLY A 30 6.79 -14.77 -27.52
N ALA A 31 8.09 -15.11 -27.58
CA ALA A 31 8.97 -15.10 -26.42
C ALA A 31 9.17 -13.68 -25.86
N ILE A 32 9.43 -12.69 -26.72
CA ILE A 32 9.62 -11.29 -26.31
C ILE A 32 8.36 -10.75 -25.62
N PHE A 33 7.19 -10.94 -26.22
CA PHE A 33 5.93 -10.47 -25.64
C PHE A 33 5.62 -11.19 -24.33
N SER A 34 5.84 -12.50 -24.23
CA SER A 34 5.65 -13.25 -22.99
C SER A 34 6.49 -12.66 -21.85
N LEU A 35 7.78 -12.44 -22.10
CA LEU A 35 8.69 -11.85 -21.12
C LEU A 35 8.29 -10.42 -20.75
N TYR A 36 7.90 -9.61 -21.74
CA TYR A 36 7.44 -8.24 -21.53
C TYR A 36 6.20 -8.18 -20.62
N PHE A 37 5.15 -8.95 -20.94
CA PHE A 37 3.93 -8.97 -20.13
C PHE A 37 4.18 -9.52 -18.74
N PHE A 38 5.02 -10.56 -18.61
CA PHE A 38 5.43 -11.08 -17.32
C PHE A 38 6.14 -10.00 -16.49
N GLY A 39 7.10 -9.30 -17.07
CA GLY A 39 7.86 -8.23 -16.41
C GLY A 39 6.98 -7.09 -15.93
N VAL A 40 6.11 -6.56 -16.81
CA VAL A 40 5.18 -5.47 -16.46
C VAL A 40 4.23 -5.90 -15.35
N ASN A 41 3.62 -7.08 -15.45
CA ASN A 41 2.69 -7.56 -14.43
C ASN A 41 3.38 -7.82 -13.09
N SER A 42 4.59 -8.37 -13.11
CA SER A 42 5.40 -8.59 -11.90
C SER A 42 5.77 -7.26 -11.24
N PHE A 43 6.17 -6.27 -12.04
CA PHE A 43 6.53 -4.94 -11.54
C PHE A 43 5.32 -4.25 -10.91
N VAL A 44 4.18 -4.19 -11.61
CA VAL A 44 2.95 -3.58 -11.09
C VAL A 44 2.53 -4.22 -9.76
N ARG A 45 2.50 -5.56 -9.69
CA ARG A 45 2.18 -6.27 -8.45
C ARG A 45 3.18 -5.98 -7.32
N GLY A 46 4.46 -5.88 -7.65
CA GLY A 46 5.52 -5.52 -6.69
C GLY A 46 5.35 -4.11 -6.14
N THR A 47 5.02 -3.15 -7.00
CA THR A 47 4.77 -1.76 -6.61
C THR A 47 3.57 -1.67 -5.66
N VAL A 48 2.42 -2.25 -6.01
CA VAL A 48 1.22 -2.16 -5.14
C VAL A 48 1.47 -2.78 -3.76
N ARG A 49 2.18 -3.93 -3.70
CA ARG A 49 2.57 -4.54 -2.42
C ARG A 49 3.49 -3.65 -1.59
N THR A 50 4.47 -3.03 -2.25
CA THR A 50 5.41 -2.12 -1.60
C THR A 50 4.69 -0.89 -1.05
N ASP A 51 3.74 -0.34 -1.82
CA ASP A 51 2.94 0.82 -1.41
C ASP A 51 2.11 0.51 -0.16
N ILE A 52 1.44 -0.66 -0.10
CA ILE A 52 0.70 -1.08 1.09
C ILE A 52 1.63 -1.25 2.29
N GLN A 53 2.78 -1.92 2.12
CA GLN A 53 3.75 -2.08 3.20
C GLN A 53 4.27 -0.73 3.72
N GLN A 54 4.56 0.21 2.83
CA GLN A 54 4.98 1.56 3.19
C GLN A 54 3.86 2.32 3.91
N ASN A 55 2.63 2.26 3.42
CA ASN A 55 1.47 2.89 4.04
C ASN A 55 1.24 2.40 5.46
N VAL A 56 1.35 1.09 5.71
CA VAL A 56 1.23 0.52 7.06
C VAL A 56 2.30 1.10 7.98
N ARG A 57 3.55 1.21 7.49
CA ARG A 57 4.67 1.78 8.26
C ARG A 57 4.50 3.28 8.52
N VAL A 58 4.02 4.04 7.54
CA VAL A 58 3.74 5.47 7.68
C VAL A 58 2.64 5.68 8.71
N ALA A 59 1.54 4.92 8.64
CA ALA A 59 0.46 4.98 9.63
C ALA A 59 0.97 4.68 11.05
N ALA A 60 1.74 3.61 11.22
CA ALA A 60 2.31 3.24 12.52
C ALA A 60 3.22 4.34 13.08
N SER A 61 4.11 4.88 12.24
CA SER A 61 5.04 5.95 12.63
C SER A 61 4.29 7.22 13.02
N TYR A 62 3.23 7.55 12.26
CA TYR A 62 2.36 8.68 12.53
C TYR A 62 1.66 8.53 13.88
N ILE A 63 1.03 7.37 14.15
CA ILE A 63 0.39 7.09 15.44
C ILE A 63 1.38 7.24 16.59
N ILE A 64 2.57 6.64 16.49
CA ILE A 64 3.60 6.74 17.53
C ILE A 64 3.99 8.19 17.79
N GLN A 65 4.27 8.95 16.73
CA GLN A 65 4.66 10.35 16.85
C GLN A 65 3.57 11.18 17.52
N GLU A 66 2.32 10.92 17.16
CA GLU A 66 1.21 11.75 17.57
C GLU A 66 0.74 11.44 19.00
N ILE A 67 0.82 10.18 19.41
CA ILE A 67 0.49 9.74 20.77
C ILE A 67 1.61 10.02 21.78
N ARG A 68 2.87 10.07 21.34
CA ARG A 68 4.02 10.39 22.21
C ARG A 68 3.84 11.69 22.99
N PHE A 69 3.17 12.68 22.40
CA PHE A 69 2.95 14.00 23.01
C PHE A 69 1.50 14.19 23.48
N ALA A 70 0.70 13.13 23.60
CA ALA A 70 -0.67 13.25 24.08
C ALA A 70 -0.72 13.54 25.60
N ASN A 71 -1.60 14.47 26.00
CA ASN A 71 -1.91 14.80 27.40
C ASN A 71 -3.07 13.99 27.97
N SER A 72 -3.91 13.44 27.11
CA SER A 72 -4.97 12.51 27.48
C SER A 72 -5.09 11.47 26.39
N LEU A 73 -5.41 10.24 26.76
CA LEU A 73 -5.58 9.16 25.80
C LEU A 73 -6.73 8.25 26.23
N LYS A 74 -7.70 8.12 25.34
CA LYS A 74 -8.85 7.23 25.50
C LYS A 74 -8.96 6.33 24.28
N VAL A 75 -8.93 5.02 24.49
CA VAL A 75 -9.31 4.04 23.48
C VAL A 75 -10.84 4.01 23.45
N LEU A 76 -11.42 4.16 22.26
CA LEU A 76 -12.85 4.10 22.03
C LEU A 76 -13.17 2.74 21.40
N ASN A 77 -14.02 1.98 22.11
CA ASN A 77 -14.53 0.71 21.65
C ASN A 77 -15.99 0.91 21.24
N GLU A 78 -16.36 0.54 20.02
CA GLU A 78 -17.76 0.43 19.60
C GLU A 78 -18.42 -0.89 20.09
N GLY A 79 -17.92 -1.51 21.17
CA GLY A 79 -18.33 -2.84 21.63
C GLY A 79 -18.00 -3.16 23.10
N VAL A 80 -17.89 -4.46 23.41
CA VAL A 80 -17.70 -5.02 24.77
C VAL A 80 -16.44 -4.46 25.44
N GLU A 81 -16.53 -4.12 26.73
CA GLU A 81 -15.37 -3.74 27.55
C GLU A 81 -14.31 -4.86 27.53
N GLY A 82 -13.07 -4.52 27.19
CA GLY A 82 -11.97 -5.48 27.04
C GLY A 82 -11.68 -5.94 25.60
N SER A 83 -12.50 -5.58 24.63
CA SER A 83 -12.15 -5.78 23.20
C SER A 83 -11.21 -4.67 22.69
N PRO A 84 -10.35 -4.97 21.69
CA PRO A 84 -9.58 -3.94 20.99
C PRO A 84 -10.49 -2.87 20.39
N GLY A 85 -10.13 -1.61 20.63
CA GLY A 85 -10.78 -0.44 20.04
C GLY A 85 -10.37 -0.21 18.60
N ASN A 86 -11.26 0.34 17.80
CA ASN A 86 -11.00 0.75 16.41
C ASN A 86 -10.67 2.25 16.29
N GLU A 87 -10.77 2.98 17.40
CA GLU A 87 -10.56 4.41 17.45
C GLU A 87 -9.84 4.82 18.75
N ILE A 88 -9.02 5.86 18.66
CA ILE A 88 -8.45 6.54 19.83
C ILE A 88 -8.82 8.02 19.80
N GLU A 89 -9.09 8.58 20.96
CA GLU A 89 -9.29 10.01 21.21
C GLU A 89 -8.20 10.52 22.14
N TYR A 90 -7.59 11.65 21.80
CA TYR A 90 -6.54 12.27 22.59
C TYR A 90 -6.53 13.80 22.48
N THR A 91 -5.85 14.43 23.43
CA THR A 91 -5.58 15.89 23.44
C THR A 91 -4.08 16.14 23.46
N LYS A 92 -3.65 17.30 22.97
CA LYS A 92 -2.23 17.70 22.95
C LYS A 92 -1.98 18.82 23.95
N PRO A 93 -0.75 18.94 24.49
CA PRO A 93 -0.36 20.06 25.35
C PRO A 93 -0.43 21.37 24.57
N GLY A 94 -0.93 22.42 25.21
CA GLY A 94 -1.02 23.76 24.62
C GLY A 94 -2.21 23.98 23.68
N ASP A 95 -2.98 22.95 23.35
CA ASP A 95 -4.22 23.11 22.60
C ASP A 95 -5.38 23.57 23.52
N PRO A 96 -6.34 24.36 23.00
CA PRO A 96 -7.53 24.75 23.76
C PRO A 96 -8.29 23.51 24.26
N SER A 97 -8.89 23.57 25.46
CA SER A 97 -9.61 22.44 26.07
C SER A 97 -10.73 21.86 25.19
N ASN A 98 -11.22 22.64 24.22
CA ASN A 98 -12.29 22.23 23.29
C ASN A 98 -11.76 21.57 22.00
N ARG A 99 -10.44 21.37 21.88
CA ARG A 99 -9.80 20.73 20.73
C ARG A 99 -9.45 19.28 21.07
N LYS A 100 -9.95 18.37 20.24
CA LYS A 100 -9.73 16.92 20.38
C LYS A 100 -9.25 16.34 19.06
N TYR A 101 -8.48 15.27 19.16
CA TYR A 101 -8.00 14.53 18.02
C TYR A 101 -8.48 13.10 18.10
N LYS A 102 -8.85 12.53 16.95
CA LYS A 102 -9.20 11.11 16.86
C LYS A 102 -8.46 10.43 15.72
N ILE A 103 -7.98 9.22 15.95
CA ILE A 103 -7.42 8.36 14.89
C ILE A 103 -8.31 7.13 14.79
N LYS A 104 -8.80 6.85 13.58
CA LYS A 104 -9.61 5.67 13.29
C LYS A 104 -9.41 5.20 11.87
N ARG A 105 -9.87 3.97 11.61
CA ARG A 105 -10.02 3.44 10.25
C ARG A 105 -11.43 3.72 9.74
N ASN A 106 -11.56 4.18 8.50
CA ASN A 106 -12.85 4.37 7.84
C ASN A 106 -13.27 3.14 7.00
N ILE A 107 -14.50 3.17 6.48
CA ILE A 107 -15.05 2.11 5.62
C ILE A 107 -14.33 1.96 4.26
N LYS A 108 -13.51 2.94 3.88
CA LYS A 108 -12.69 2.92 2.66
C LYS A 108 -11.29 2.34 2.89
N ASN A 109 -11.03 1.72 4.04
CA ASN A 109 -9.72 1.19 4.42
C ASN A 109 -8.65 2.27 4.60
N GLU A 110 -9.04 3.49 4.95
CA GLU A 110 -8.13 4.61 5.18
C GLU A 110 -8.01 4.87 6.68
N VAL A 111 -6.79 5.13 7.14
CA VAL A 111 -6.54 5.64 8.49
C VAL A 111 -6.62 7.14 8.43
N VAL A 112 -7.48 7.74 9.25
CA VAL A 112 -7.77 9.17 9.23
C VAL A 112 -7.51 9.80 10.59
N LEU A 113 -6.97 11.01 10.57
CA LEU A 113 -6.95 11.93 11.71
C LEU A 113 -8.18 12.85 11.62
N LEU A 114 -9.02 12.82 12.65
CA LEU A 114 -10.07 13.80 12.85
C LEU A 114 -9.57 14.85 13.84
N THR A 115 -9.67 16.12 13.47
CA THR A 115 -9.50 17.25 14.41
C THR A 115 -10.85 17.86 14.67
N ILE A 116 -11.25 17.90 15.93
CA ILE A 116 -12.54 18.39 16.38
C ILE A 116 -12.31 19.64 17.21
N THR A 117 -12.93 20.76 16.84
CA THR A 117 -12.86 22.03 17.56
C THR A 117 -14.26 22.60 17.69
N GLY A 118 -14.89 22.43 18.87
CA GLY A 118 -16.31 22.71 19.04
C GLY A 118 -17.16 21.88 18.08
N SER A 119 -17.97 22.53 17.25
CA SER A 119 -18.81 21.86 16.23
C SER A 119 -18.09 21.58 14.90
N LEU A 120 -16.85 22.07 14.72
CA LEU A 120 -16.10 21.89 13.49
C LEU A 120 -15.28 20.60 13.54
N THR A 121 -15.39 19.78 12.50
CA THR A 121 -14.58 18.56 12.33
C THR A 121 -13.86 18.60 10.98
N SER A 122 -12.54 18.49 10.99
CA SER A 122 -11.73 18.29 9.79
C SER A 122 -11.14 16.89 9.78
N SER A 123 -11.07 16.27 8.60
CA SER A 123 -10.49 14.94 8.41
C SER A 123 -9.25 15.03 7.53
N ASN A 124 -8.16 14.39 7.93
CA ASN A 124 -6.96 14.22 7.12
C ASN A 124 -6.64 12.73 6.98
N ILE A 125 -6.28 12.29 5.77
CA ILE A 125 -5.92 10.90 5.50
C ILE A 125 -4.45 10.71 5.81
N ILE A 126 -4.14 9.71 6.64
CA ILE A 126 -2.77 9.35 7.04
C ILE A 126 -2.22 8.28 6.10
N ALA A 127 -3.02 7.25 5.81
CA ALA A 127 -2.62 6.11 4.99
C ALA A 127 -3.83 5.38 4.40
N TYR A 128 -3.59 4.64 3.32
CA TYR A 128 -4.59 3.88 2.56
C TYR A 128 -4.33 2.38 2.61
N GLY A 129 -5.38 1.58 2.38
CA GLY A 129 -5.29 0.14 2.20
C GLY A 129 -5.11 -0.66 3.50
N MET A 130 -5.60 -0.13 4.63
CA MET A 130 -5.64 -0.87 5.90
C MET A 130 -6.86 -1.80 5.94
N SER A 131 -6.62 -3.09 6.07
CA SER A 131 -7.67 -4.08 6.33
C SER A 131 -8.07 -4.08 7.81
N GLU A 132 -7.14 -3.80 8.72
CA GLU A 132 -7.37 -3.81 10.16
C GLU A 132 -6.65 -2.65 10.86
N LEU A 133 -7.30 -2.08 11.88
CA LEU A 133 -6.69 -1.19 12.85
C LEU A 133 -7.28 -1.52 14.22
N SER A 134 -6.42 -1.84 15.18
CA SER A 134 -6.81 -2.10 16.56
C SER A 134 -5.94 -1.35 17.55
N PHE A 135 -6.55 -0.99 18.66
CA PHE A 135 -5.94 -0.29 19.78
C PHE A 135 -6.30 -0.99 21.08
N GLU A 136 -5.32 -1.20 21.93
CA GLU A 136 -5.50 -1.81 23.25
C GLU A 136 -4.76 -0.98 24.30
N ARG A 137 -5.34 -0.91 25.49
CA ARG A 137 -4.65 -0.29 26.62
C ARG A 137 -3.77 -1.35 27.27
N GLY A 138 -2.47 -1.18 27.14
CA GLY A 138 -1.47 -1.99 27.82
C GLY A 138 -1.24 -1.54 29.27
N LEU A 139 -0.17 -2.05 29.87
CA LEU A 139 0.25 -1.70 31.23
C LEU A 139 0.79 -0.26 31.31
N GLU A 140 0.66 0.36 32.49
CA GLU A 140 1.23 1.67 32.82
C GLU A 140 1.04 2.79 31.77
N HIS A 141 -0.21 3.01 31.35
CA HIS A 141 -0.57 4.04 30.34
C HIS A 141 0.04 3.83 28.95
N THR A 142 0.49 2.62 28.64
CA THR A 142 0.95 2.26 27.30
C THR A 142 -0.24 2.02 26.38
N LEU A 143 -0.20 2.59 25.17
CA LEU A 143 -1.09 2.24 24.08
C LEU A 143 -0.42 1.20 23.21
N GLU A 144 -1.07 0.05 23.07
CA GLU A 144 -0.71 -0.97 22.10
C GLU A 144 -1.60 -0.80 20.88
N PHE A 145 -1.04 -1.02 19.69
CA PHE A 145 -1.79 -0.94 18.46
C PHE A 145 -1.29 -1.95 17.43
N ALA A 146 -2.20 -2.37 16.55
CA ALA A 146 -1.87 -3.16 15.39
C ALA A 146 -2.53 -2.58 14.14
N LEU A 147 -1.77 -2.55 13.05
CA LEU A 147 -2.21 -2.17 11.72
C LEU A 147 -1.94 -3.34 10.79
N THR A 148 -2.94 -3.72 10.01
CA THR A 148 -2.78 -4.72 8.94
C THR A 148 -3.22 -4.08 7.63
N GLY A 149 -2.38 -4.16 6.61
CA GLY A 149 -2.75 -3.92 5.22
C GLY A 149 -2.67 -5.22 4.43
N THR A 150 -3.61 -5.48 3.54
CA THR A 150 -3.70 -6.74 2.79
C THR A 150 -3.68 -6.46 1.31
N GLU A 151 -2.77 -7.09 0.57
CA GLU A 151 -2.67 -6.95 -0.88
C GLU A 151 -2.31 -8.28 -1.55
N GLY A 152 -3.07 -8.67 -2.57
CA GLY A 152 -2.82 -9.90 -3.32
C GLY A 152 -2.74 -11.17 -2.45
N GLY A 153 -3.52 -11.23 -1.37
CA GLY A 153 -3.56 -12.34 -0.41
C GLY A 153 -2.42 -12.35 0.61
N GLN A 154 -1.56 -11.33 0.63
CA GLN A 154 -0.48 -11.17 1.60
C GLN A 154 -0.82 -10.07 2.60
N ASP A 155 -0.63 -10.37 3.89
CA ASP A 155 -0.81 -9.41 4.98
C ASP A 155 0.51 -8.76 5.37
N PHE A 156 0.47 -7.43 5.49
CA PHE A 156 1.54 -6.59 6.00
C PHE A 156 1.09 -6.02 7.34
N ARG A 157 1.59 -6.61 8.42
CA ARG A 157 1.22 -6.21 9.78
C ARG A 157 2.35 -5.43 10.45
N VAL A 158 2.01 -4.33 11.11
CA VAL A 158 2.88 -3.62 12.04
C VAL A 158 2.19 -3.53 13.39
N GLN A 159 2.90 -3.95 14.43
CA GLN A 159 2.49 -3.78 15.82
C GLN A 159 3.41 -2.77 16.49
N GLY A 160 2.85 -1.98 17.38
CA GLY A 160 3.61 -1.01 18.15
C GLY A 160 3.01 -0.77 19.52
N ALA A 161 3.86 -0.29 20.42
CA ALA A 161 3.48 0.12 21.76
C ALA A 161 4.09 1.49 22.03
N ILE A 162 3.33 2.40 22.63
CA ILE A 162 3.79 3.75 22.94
C ILE A 162 3.22 4.22 24.28
N ARG A 163 4.09 4.68 25.16
CA ARG A 163 3.72 5.42 26.38
C ARG A 163 3.80 6.92 26.11
N PRO A 164 2.69 7.68 26.27
CA PRO A 164 2.71 9.13 26.17
C PRO A 164 3.65 9.75 27.21
N ARG A 165 4.37 10.81 26.85
CA ARG A 165 5.33 11.48 27.77
C ARG A 165 4.67 12.34 28.84
N ASN A 166 3.44 12.78 28.58
CA ASN A 166 2.74 13.75 29.43
C ASN A 166 1.63 13.10 30.28
N LEU A 167 1.64 11.77 30.40
CA LEU A 167 0.71 10.98 31.20
C LEU A 167 1.42 10.30 32.38
#